data_AF-A0A9E2ETH1-F1
#
_entry.id   AF-A0A9E2ETH1-F1
#
_cell.length_a   1.000
_cell.length_b   1.000
_cell.length_c   1.000
_cell.angle_alpha   90.00
_cell.angle_beta   90.00
_cell.angle_gamma   90.00
#
_symmetry.space_group_name_H-M   'P 1'
#
loop_
_entity.id
_entity.type
_entity.pdbx_description
1 polymer ?
#
loop_
_entity_poly.entity_id
_entity_poly.type
_entity_poly.pdbx_seq_one_letter_code
_entity_poly.pdbx_strand_id
1 'polypeptide(L)'
;VIQIDSNKRKALHLAAVFVNNFTNHMYYTAHQICIQNEVPFKLLLPLLIETACKIEDLAPIDAQTGPAMRKDKGSLKKHLALLKHKKHKKIYSLLSESIQKTYEKKL
;
A
#
# COMPACT_ATOMS: atom_id res chain seq x y z
N VAL A 1 -26.41 6.66 16.18
CA VAL A 1 -25.95 7.48 15.02
C VAL A 1 -24.89 8.44 15.52
N ILE A 2 -23.64 8.34 15.05
CA ILE A 2 -22.60 9.31 15.42
C ILE A 2 -22.88 10.60 14.64
N GLN A 3 -23.24 11.70 15.34
CA GLN A 3 -23.34 13.00 14.69
C GLN A 3 -21.93 13.54 14.41
N ILE A 4 -21.61 13.68 13.13
CA ILE A 4 -20.34 14.21 12.62
C ILE A 4 -20.64 15.50 11.87
N ASP A 5 -19.97 16.59 12.25
CA ASP A 5 -20.10 17.87 11.56
C ASP A 5 -19.55 17.80 10.13
N SER A 6 -19.90 18.79 9.30
CA SER A 6 -19.56 18.81 7.88
C SER A 6 -18.05 18.72 7.60
N ASN A 7 -17.22 19.33 8.45
CA ASN A 7 -15.76 19.31 8.27
C ASN A 7 -15.19 17.94 8.61
N LYS A 8 -15.61 17.35 9.73
CA LYS A 8 -15.23 15.98 10.10
C LYS A 8 -15.73 14.96 9.06
N ARG A 9 -16.89 15.18 8.45
CA ARG A 9 -17.42 14.33 7.36
C ARG A 9 -16.53 14.36 6.13
N LYS A 10 -16.05 15.54 5.73
CA LYS A 10 -15.10 15.68 4.61
C LYS A 10 -13.79 14.96 4.90
N ALA A 11 -13.26 15.12 6.12
CA ALA A 11 -12.03 14.42 6.53
C ALA A 11 -12.23 12.89 6.53
N LEU A 12 -13.34 12.39 7.05
CA LEU A 12 -13.67 10.96 7.04
C LEU A 12 -13.81 10.42 5.61
N HIS A 13 -14.44 11.17 4.71
CA HIS A 13 -14.55 10.78 3.30
C HIS A 13 -13.18 10.68 2.64
N LEU A 14 -12.30 11.66 2.86
CA LEU A 14 -10.92 11.61 2.36
C LEU A 14 -10.18 10.38 2.90
N ALA A 15 -10.29 10.09 4.21
CA ALA A 15 -9.68 8.89 4.79
C ALA A 15 -10.24 7.59 4.16
N ALA A 16 -11.55 7.54 3.89
CA ALA A 16 -12.19 6.40 3.25
C ALA A 16 -11.68 6.17 1.80
N VAL A 17 -11.34 7.24 1.07
CA VAL A 17 -10.71 7.13 -0.25
C VAL A 17 -9.35 6.40 -0.15
N PHE A 18 -8.55 6.70 0.88
CA PHE A 18 -7.28 5.99 1.11
C PHE A 18 -7.53 4.53 1.51
N VAL A 19 -8.41 4.27 2.47
CA VAL A 19 -8.65 2.92 3.00
C VAL A 19 -9.24 1.97 1.94
N ASN A 20 -10.15 2.47 1.09
CA ASN A 20 -10.87 1.62 0.15
C ASN A 20 -10.46 1.85 -1.31
N ASN A 21 -10.61 3.06 -1.83
CA ASN A 21 -10.46 3.29 -3.28
C ASN A 21 -9.01 3.15 -3.74
N PHE A 22 -8.06 3.78 -3.03
CA PHE A 22 -6.64 3.66 -3.37
C PHE A 22 -6.11 2.26 -3.11
N THR A 23 -6.49 1.64 -2.00
CA THR A 23 -6.18 0.23 -1.70
C THR A 23 -6.67 -0.72 -2.80
N ASN A 24 -7.91 -0.58 -3.27
CA ASN A 24 -8.43 -1.38 -4.38
C ASN A 24 -7.65 -1.14 -5.69
N HIS A 25 -7.22 0.09 -5.96
CA HIS A 25 -6.36 0.36 -7.10
C HIS A 25 -4.99 -0.35 -6.98
N MET A 26 -4.44 -0.48 -5.76
CA MET A 26 -3.22 -1.27 -5.54
C MET A 26 -3.45 -2.75 -5.83
N TYR A 27 -4.62 -3.30 -5.46
CA TYR A 27 -4.99 -4.67 -5.82
C TYR A 27 -5.07 -4.85 -7.34
N TYR A 28 -5.67 -3.90 -8.05
CA TYR A 28 -5.69 -3.92 -9.52
C TYR A 28 -4.27 -3.91 -10.11
N THR A 29 -3.38 -3.03 -9.63
CA THR A 29 -1.98 -3.01 -10.09
C THR A 29 -1.27 -4.34 -9.83
N ALA A 30 -1.45 -4.94 -8.65
CA ALA A 30 -0.90 -6.26 -8.33
C ALA A 30 -1.47 -7.35 -9.25
N HIS A 31 -2.78 -7.32 -9.52
CA HIS A 31 -3.44 -8.24 -10.45
C HIS A 31 -2.87 -8.14 -11.88
N GLN A 32 -2.58 -6.93 -12.36
CA GLN A 32 -1.93 -6.73 -13.66
C GLN A 32 -0.51 -7.32 -13.68
N ILE A 33 0.26 -7.17 -12.60
CA ILE A 33 1.59 -7.78 -12.48
C ILE A 33 1.47 -9.31 -12.51
N CYS A 34 0.50 -9.88 -11.80
CA CYS A 34 0.21 -11.31 -11.81
C CYS A 34 -0.12 -11.82 -13.22
N ILE A 35 -1.03 -11.16 -13.95
CA ILE A 35 -1.35 -11.50 -15.34
C ILE A 35 -0.10 -11.51 -16.23
N GLN A 36 0.73 -10.46 -16.13
CA GLN A 36 1.92 -10.31 -16.98
C GLN A 36 3.01 -11.36 -16.73
N ASN A 37 2.94 -12.07 -15.61
CA ASN A 37 3.89 -13.11 -15.23
C ASN A 37 3.20 -14.48 -15.09
N GLU A 38 1.97 -14.62 -15.58
CA GLU A 38 1.21 -15.88 -15.57
C GLU A 38 1.06 -16.49 -14.16
N VAL A 39 1.00 -15.64 -13.14
CA VAL A 39 0.81 -16.05 -11.74
C VAL A 39 -0.65 -15.85 -11.33
N PRO A 40 -1.32 -16.86 -10.74
CA PRO A 40 -2.68 -16.67 -10.24
C PRO A 40 -2.75 -15.66 -9.08
N PHE A 41 -3.51 -14.56 -9.25
CA PHE A 41 -3.67 -13.54 -8.21
C PHE A 41 -4.22 -14.08 -6.88
N LYS A 42 -5.01 -15.16 -6.93
CA LYS A 42 -5.56 -15.82 -5.73
C LYS A 42 -4.50 -16.24 -4.71
N LEU A 43 -3.25 -16.45 -5.14
CA LEU A 43 -2.12 -16.76 -4.26
C LEU A 43 -1.78 -15.61 -3.30
N LEU A 44 -2.18 -14.38 -3.62
CA LEU A 44 -1.96 -13.19 -2.78
C LEU A 44 -3.11 -12.93 -1.79
N LEU A 45 -4.25 -13.62 -1.91
CA LEU A 45 -5.41 -13.39 -1.03
C LEU A 45 -5.10 -13.61 0.46
N PRO A 46 -4.37 -14.67 0.87
CA PRO A 46 -4.01 -14.85 2.28
C PRO A 46 -3.21 -13.65 2.83
N LEU A 47 -2.24 -13.14 2.06
CA LEU A 47 -1.43 -11.98 2.45
C LEU A 47 -2.26 -10.70 2.57
N LEU A 48 -3.22 -10.51 1.66
CA LEU A 48 -4.14 -9.37 1.69
C LEU A 48 -5.01 -9.40 2.95
N ILE A 49 -5.61 -10.56 3.25
CA ILE A 49 -6.44 -10.77 4.44
C ILE A 49 -5.61 -10.56 5.71
N GLU A 50 -4.41 -11.16 5.79
CA GLU A 50 -3.52 -10.98 6.94
C GLU A 50 -3.20 -9.50 7.19
N THR A 51 -2.90 -8.75 6.11
CA THR A 51 -2.59 -7.31 6.22
C THR A 51 -3.80 -6.50 6.69
N ALA A 52 -5.00 -6.84 6.20
CA ALA A 52 -6.23 -6.18 6.60
C ALA A 52 -6.65 -6.52 8.04
N CYS A 53 -6.45 -7.76 8.49
CA CYS A 53 -6.78 -8.15 9.87
C CYS A 53 -5.77 -7.57 10.89
N LYS A 54 -4.49 -7.40 10.53
CA LYS A 54 -3.47 -6.84 11.43
C LYS A 54 -3.83 -5.47 12.00
N ILE A 55 -4.62 -4.66 11.29
CA ILE A 55 -4.99 -3.32 11.76
C ILE A 55 -6.05 -3.35 12.87
N GLU A 56 -6.66 -4.50 13.16
CA GLU A 56 -7.55 -4.67 14.30
C GLU A 56 -6.77 -4.65 15.62
N ASP A 57 -5.55 -5.20 15.60
CA ASP A 57 -4.69 -5.36 16.79
C ASP A 57 -3.52 -4.36 16.84
N LEU A 58 -3.05 -3.89 15.68
CA LEU A 58 -1.90 -3.01 15.55
C LEU A 58 -2.28 -1.67 14.92
N ALA A 59 -1.70 -0.58 15.42
CA ALA A 59 -1.77 0.68 14.70
C ALA A 59 -1.10 0.55 13.32
N PRO A 60 -1.59 1.23 12.26
CA PRO A 60 -0.99 1.14 10.92
C PRO A 60 0.50 1.50 10.87
N ILE A 61 0.96 2.37 11.79
CA ILE A 61 2.37 2.76 11.94
C ILE A 61 3.25 1.63 12.48
N ASP A 62 2.67 0.60 13.09
CA ASP A 62 3.39 -0.55 13.65
C ASP A 62 3.25 -1.78 12.76
N ALA A 63 2.17 -1.88 11.98
CA ALA A 63 1.91 -2.98 11.07
C ALA A 63 2.74 -2.93 9.76
N GLN A 64 3.34 -1.78 9.42
CA GLN A 64 4.12 -1.64 8.19
C GLN A 64 5.38 -2.50 8.20
N THR A 65 5.65 -3.14 7.06
CA THR A 65 6.88 -3.90 6.82
C THR A 65 7.38 -3.64 5.39
N GLY A 66 8.36 -4.44 4.95
CA GLY A 66 8.81 -4.47 3.56
C GLY A 66 10.09 -3.67 3.27
N PRO A 67 10.56 -3.70 2.01
CA PRO A 67 11.87 -3.18 1.63
C PRO A 67 11.94 -1.65 1.73
N ALA A 68 10.82 -0.94 1.53
CA ALA A 68 10.78 0.51 1.68
C ALA A 68 11.12 0.92 3.12
N MET A 69 10.40 0.38 4.12
CA MET A 69 10.66 0.64 5.54
C MET A 69 12.10 0.29 5.94
N ARG A 70 12.61 -0.87 5.49
CA ARG A 70 14.00 -1.30 5.79
C ARG A 70 15.08 -0.58 4.97
N LYS A 71 14.71 0.34 4.08
CA LYS A 71 15.62 1.02 3.14
C LYS A 71 16.46 0.06 2.30
N ASP A 72 15.89 -1.10 1.95
CA ASP A 72 16.55 -2.12 1.13
C ASP A 72 16.62 -1.68 -0.35
N LYS A 73 17.65 -0.89 -0.66
CA LYS A 73 17.89 -0.35 -2.01
C LYS A 73 18.03 -1.47 -3.07
N GLY A 74 18.53 -2.64 -2.67
CA GLY A 74 18.71 -3.78 -3.58
C GLY A 74 17.37 -4.30 -4.08
N SER A 75 16.45 -4.62 -3.15
CA SER A 75 15.10 -5.06 -3.51
C SER A 75 14.31 -3.98 -4.23
N LEU A 76 14.37 -2.72 -3.79
CA LEU A 76 13.67 -1.60 -4.45
C LEU A 76 14.11 -1.43 -5.92
N LYS A 77 15.42 -1.53 -6.20
CA LYS A 77 15.95 -1.44 -7.57
C LYS A 77 15.48 -2.60 -8.44
N LYS A 78 15.50 -3.83 -7.90
CA LYS A 78 15.01 -5.02 -8.60
C LYS A 78 13.52 -4.91 -8.93
N HIS A 79 12.68 -4.49 -7.98
CA HIS A 79 11.25 -4.29 -8.22
C HIS A 79 10.98 -3.24 -9.31
N LEU A 80 11.69 -2.11 -9.29
CA LEU A 80 11.57 -1.08 -10.32
C LEU A 80 11.97 -1.56 -11.73
N ALA A 81 12.91 -2.49 -11.82
CA ALA A 81 13.28 -3.12 -13.08
C ALA A 81 12.19 -4.08 -13.60
N LEU A 82 11.51 -4.79 -12.70
CA LEU A 82 10.43 -5.73 -13.04
C LEU A 82 9.14 -5.03 -13.50
N LEU A 83 8.85 -3.84 -12.98
CA LEU A 83 7.67 -3.09 -13.39
C LEU A 83 7.79 -2.65 -14.86
N LYS A 84 6.85 -3.05 -15.72
CA LYS A 84 6.88 -2.66 -17.15
C LYS A 84 6.30 -1.26 -17.39
N HIS A 85 5.21 -0.91 -16.71
CA HIS A 85 4.50 0.35 -16.94
C HIS A 85 5.12 1.54 -16.18
N LYS A 86 5.36 2.65 -16.91
CA LYS A 86 5.89 3.90 -16.34
C LYS A 86 5.01 4.45 -15.20
N LYS A 87 3.69 4.33 -15.31
CA LYS A 87 2.75 4.76 -14.25
C LYS A 87 2.93 3.94 -12.96
N HIS A 88 3.04 2.60 -13.07
CA HIS A 88 3.28 1.74 -11.91
C HIS A 88 4.63 2.02 -11.25
N LYS A 89 5.69 2.26 -12.04
CA LYS A 89 6.99 2.69 -11.50
C LYS A 89 6.87 3.97 -10.68
N LYS A 90 6.14 4.97 -11.18
CA LYS A 90 5.97 6.26 -10.49
C LYS A 90 5.20 6.09 -9.17
N ILE A 91 4.11 5.31 -9.18
CA ILE A 91 3.35 5.00 -7.96
C ILE A 91 4.23 4.25 -6.94
N TYR A 92 4.94 3.22 -7.40
CA TYR A 92 5.82 2.42 -6.56
C TYR A 92 6.91 3.26 -5.89
N SER A 93 7.60 4.11 -6.67
CA SER A 93 8.62 5.01 -6.13
C SER A 93 8.04 6.00 -5.12
N LEU A 94 6.90 6.62 -5.45
CA LEU A 94 6.26 7.61 -4.57
C LEU A 94 5.83 7.00 -3.24
N LEU A 95 5.20 5.82 -3.27
CA LEU A 95 4.79 5.11 -2.06
C LEU A 95 6.01 4.65 -1.24
N SER A 96 7.05 4.13 -1.90
CA SER A 96 8.27 3.70 -1.23
C SER A 96 8.97 4.86 -0.52
N GLU A 97 9.07 6.02 -1.19
CA GLU A 97 9.63 7.24 -0.62
C GLU A 97 8.78 7.77 0.55
N SER A 98 7.45 7.77 0.39
CA SER A 98 6.51 8.16 1.45
C SER A 98 6.70 7.29 2.69
N ILE A 99 6.74 5.97 2.52
CA ILE A 99 7.02 5.01 3.61
C ILE A 99 8.38 5.29 4.24
N GLN A 100 9.44 5.47 3.45
CA GLN A 100 10.77 5.77 4.02
C GLN A 100 10.76 7.02 4.90
N LYS A 101 10.17 8.11 4.41
CA LYS A 101 10.08 9.37 5.14
C LYS A 101 9.23 9.28 6.41
N THR A 102 8.14 8.51 6.38
CA THR A 102 7.28 8.31 7.55
C THR A 102 8.04 7.59 8.68
N TYR A 103 8.85 6.59 8.35
CA TYR A 103 9.52 5.74 9.34
C TYR A 103 10.92 6.22 9.73
N GLU A 104 11.55 7.06 8.91
CA GLU A 104 12.75 7.82 9.30
C GLU A 104 12.53 8.70 10.53
N LYS A 105 11.33 9.26 10.69
CA LYS A 105 10.99 10.16 11.81
C LYS A 105 10.68 9.43 13.12
N LYS A 106 10.60 8.09 13.09
CA LYS A 106 10.32 7.25 14.26
C LYS A 106 11.60 6.74 14.92
N LEU A 107 12.74 6.83 14.22
CA LEU A 107 14.09 6.54 14.71
C LEU A 107 14.76 7.82 15.23
#